data_AF-A0A433KBG5-F1
#
_entry.id   AF-A0A433KBG5-F1
#
_cell.length_a   1.000
_cell.length_b   1.000
_cell.length_c   1.000
_cell.angle_alpha   90.00
_cell.angle_beta   90.00
_cell.angle_gamma   90.00
#
_symmetry.space_group_name_H-M   'P 1'
#
loop_
_entity.id
_entity.type
_entity.pdbx_description
1 polymer ?
#
loop_
_entity_poly.entity_id
_entity_poly.type
_entity_poly.pdbx_seq_one_letter_code
_entity_poly.pdbx_strand_id
1 'polypeptide(L)'
;MKEKLPAKEKVVSFLTNNEFDKAINVLEQWNNEQLAEFLSSHAPLYPKLKEPQYNQFWEQRRNDLRLPGFPDFRFMAQPGIKDADFVIGYFLYLLRLKSNTAQPKDALTFVGVKSTDYLSFHSIRSYLHQIFMNLRTATEDELIKLAEFLYNLESFAKKHQCPGYLLMANGYMQLALRYQNLEMEAQCGAAYTLCWKYLHLAGLTESDSKESINNAYFGKGIVLSNPFKLASIADMKNHCMRAAGGYLSSEERLGAERAGLSMYQHTPVLREPDEGIRPSI
;
A
#
# COMPACT_ATOMS: atom_id res chain seq x y z
N MET A 1 -13.86 46.11 9.80
CA MET A 1 -13.35 44.90 10.50
C MET A 1 -13.08 43.84 9.46
N LYS A 2 -11.83 43.43 9.23
CA LYS A 2 -11.53 42.29 8.36
C LYS A 2 -11.82 41.02 9.17
N GLU A 3 -12.84 40.27 8.80
CA GLU A 3 -13.09 38.94 9.36
C GLU A 3 -11.83 38.10 9.18
N LYS A 4 -11.30 37.57 10.30
CA LYS A 4 -10.16 36.66 10.26
C LYS A 4 -10.65 35.37 9.60
N LEU A 5 -10.20 35.11 8.36
CA LEU A 5 -10.42 33.83 7.69
C LEU A 5 -10.12 32.65 8.64
N PRO A 6 -10.99 31.63 8.72
CA PRO A 6 -10.69 30.35 9.35
C PRO A 6 -9.30 29.83 8.99
N ALA A 7 -8.63 29.16 9.93
CA ALA A 7 -7.24 28.72 9.75
C ALA A 7 -7.04 27.86 8.49
N LYS A 8 -8.02 27.02 8.14
CA LYS A 8 -8.00 26.18 6.93
C LYS A 8 -8.01 27.06 5.66
N GLU A 9 -8.85 28.08 5.59
CA GLU A 9 -8.96 28.99 4.43
C GLU A 9 -7.72 29.85 4.24
N LYS A 10 -7.04 30.24 5.34
CA LYS A 10 -5.74 30.91 5.26
C LYS A 10 -4.69 30.04 4.58
N VAL A 11 -4.59 28.75 4.95
CA VAL A 11 -3.65 27.82 4.34
C VAL A 11 -3.95 27.65 2.85
N VAL A 12 -5.22 27.51 2.47
CA VAL A 12 -5.62 27.44 1.04
C VAL A 12 -5.17 28.69 0.29
N SER A 13 -5.42 29.88 0.84
CA SER A 13 -4.97 31.14 0.24
C SER A 13 -3.45 31.22 0.11
N PHE A 14 -2.70 30.86 1.16
CA PHE A 14 -1.23 30.88 1.12
C PHE A 14 -0.68 29.89 0.08
N LEU A 15 -1.23 28.68 0.00
CA LEU A 15 -0.84 27.68 -0.99
C LEU A 15 -1.16 28.13 -2.43
N THR A 16 -2.28 28.82 -2.63
CA THR A 16 -2.70 29.33 -3.94
C THR A 16 -1.78 30.45 -4.42
N ASN A 17 -1.31 31.28 -3.49
CA ASN A 17 -0.40 32.40 -3.75
C ASN A 17 1.09 32.00 -3.70
N ASN A 18 1.42 30.72 -3.52
CA ASN A 18 2.78 30.21 -3.31
C ASN A 18 3.53 30.83 -2.10
N GLU A 19 2.78 31.27 -1.08
CA GLU A 19 3.33 31.79 0.17
C GLU A 19 3.65 30.63 1.13
N PHE A 20 4.58 29.75 0.73
CA PHE A 20 4.83 28.47 1.39
C PHE A 20 5.23 28.60 2.86
N ASP A 21 6.12 29.53 3.21
CA ASP A 21 6.55 29.74 4.60
C ASP A 21 5.38 30.11 5.52
N LYS A 22 4.43 30.91 5.02
CA LYS A 22 3.23 31.28 5.80
C LYS A 22 2.31 30.08 5.98
N ALA A 23 2.17 29.24 4.96
CA ALA A 23 1.39 28.01 5.05
C ALA A 23 2.03 27.01 6.03
N ILE A 24 3.35 26.78 5.96
CA ILE A 24 4.09 25.90 6.87
C ILE A 24 3.90 26.34 8.32
N ASN A 25 4.10 27.63 8.62
CA ASN A 25 3.92 28.18 9.97
C ASN A 25 2.53 27.91 10.57
N VAL A 26 1.48 27.90 9.74
CA VAL A 26 0.12 27.56 10.20
C VAL A 26 -0.04 26.05 10.34
N LEU A 27 0.46 25.27 9.38
CA LEU A 27 0.37 23.82 9.37
C LEU A 27 1.12 23.17 10.55
N GLU A 28 2.23 23.74 11.00
CA GLU A 28 2.99 23.26 12.18
C GLU A 28 2.19 23.34 13.48
N GLN A 29 1.26 24.30 13.58
CA GLN A 29 0.39 24.46 14.75
C GLN A 29 -0.73 23.42 14.81
N TRP A 30 -0.96 22.68 13.72
CA TRP A 30 -2.03 21.68 13.65
C TRP A 30 -1.59 20.35 14.25
N ASN A 31 -2.51 19.76 15.00
CA ASN A 31 -2.38 18.36 15.40
C ASN A 31 -2.65 17.42 14.21
N ASN A 32 -2.37 16.13 14.38
CA ASN A 32 -2.48 15.15 13.30
C ASN A 32 -3.92 15.02 12.75
N GLU A 33 -4.93 15.20 13.60
CA GLU A 33 -6.34 15.10 13.19
C GLU A 33 -6.74 16.29 12.30
N GLN A 34 -6.41 17.52 12.72
CA GLN A 34 -6.68 18.74 11.94
C GLN A 34 -5.99 18.69 10.58
N LEU A 35 -4.73 18.21 10.54
CA LEU A 35 -4.01 18.04 9.29
C LEU A 35 -4.64 16.97 8.41
N ALA A 36 -5.02 15.81 8.96
CA ALA A 36 -5.68 14.74 8.23
C ALA A 36 -7.02 15.19 7.61
N GLU A 37 -7.85 15.92 8.36
CA GLU A 37 -9.11 16.48 7.85
C GLU A 37 -8.89 17.47 6.70
N PHE A 38 -7.90 18.34 6.83
CA PHE A 38 -7.54 19.29 5.79
C PHE A 38 -7.08 18.56 4.53
N LEU A 39 -6.17 17.59 4.67
CA LEU A 39 -5.69 16.77 3.56
C LEU A 39 -6.84 16.01 2.90
N SER A 40 -7.79 15.48 3.66
CA SER A 40 -8.94 14.76 3.11
C SER A 40 -9.90 15.65 2.32
N SER A 41 -10.00 16.93 2.67
CA SER A 41 -10.91 17.88 2.02
C SER A 41 -10.25 18.67 0.87
N HIS A 42 -8.92 18.67 0.78
CA HIS A 42 -8.16 19.49 -0.17
C HIS A 42 -7.16 18.68 -0.99
N ALA A 43 -7.57 17.52 -1.51
CA ALA A 43 -6.74 16.70 -2.40
C ALA A 43 -6.09 17.46 -3.60
N PRO A 44 -6.76 18.46 -4.23
CA PRO A 44 -6.15 19.26 -5.29
C PRO A 44 -4.90 20.04 -4.87
N LEU A 45 -4.68 20.26 -3.57
CA LEU A 45 -3.51 20.99 -3.05
C LEU A 45 -2.29 20.09 -2.81
N TYR A 46 -2.41 18.77 -3.00
CA TYR A 46 -1.29 17.83 -2.78
C TYR A 46 -0.04 18.16 -3.59
N PRO A 47 -0.12 18.58 -4.87
CA PRO A 47 1.08 18.98 -5.60
C PRO A 47 1.84 20.12 -4.90
N LYS A 48 1.13 21.13 -4.40
CA LYS A 48 1.73 22.27 -3.67
C LYS A 48 2.31 21.87 -2.33
N LEU A 49 1.64 20.95 -1.63
CA LEU A 49 2.11 20.41 -0.38
C LEU A 49 3.31 19.47 -0.54
N LYS A 50 3.61 19.01 -1.76
CA LYS A 50 4.75 18.12 -2.07
C LYS A 50 5.94 18.86 -2.68
N GLU A 51 5.87 20.19 -2.74
CA GLU A 51 6.97 21.03 -3.19
C GLU A 51 8.17 20.93 -2.24
N PRO A 52 9.42 21.12 -2.71
CA PRO A 52 10.64 20.92 -1.91
C PRO A 52 10.69 21.71 -0.60
N GLN A 53 10.02 22.87 -0.53
CA GLN A 53 9.92 23.70 0.67
C GLN A 53 9.29 22.96 1.85
N TYR A 54 8.47 21.93 1.60
CA TYR A 54 7.82 21.13 2.63
C TYR A 54 8.63 19.89 3.05
N ASN A 55 9.79 19.62 2.45
CA ASN A 55 10.54 18.40 2.73
C ASN A 55 10.85 18.24 4.23
N GLN A 56 11.39 19.29 4.87
CA GLN A 56 11.71 19.28 6.30
C GLN A 56 10.45 19.13 7.16
N PHE A 57 9.35 19.80 6.77
CA PHE A 57 8.07 19.68 7.47
C PHE A 57 7.57 18.23 7.46
N TRP A 58 7.57 17.57 6.31
CA TRP A 58 7.10 16.18 6.21
C TRP A 58 8.03 15.18 6.87
N GLU A 59 9.34 15.40 6.79
CA GLU A 59 10.33 14.59 7.50
C GLU A 59 10.08 14.64 9.02
N GLN A 60 9.91 15.85 9.56
CA GLN A 60 9.59 16.04 10.98
C GLN A 60 8.27 15.34 11.35
N ARG A 61 7.22 15.48 10.52
CA ARG A 61 5.95 14.79 10.75
C ARG A 61 6.11 13.26 10.74
N ARG A 62 6.92 12.68 9.85
CA ARG A 62 7.24 11.23 9.88
C ARG A 62 7.96 10.88 11.18
N ASN A 63 8.96 11.66 11.57
CA ASN A 63 9.75 11.44 12.77
C ASN A 63 8.94 11.55 14.06
N ASP A 64 7.82 12.29 14.05
CA ASP A 64 6.91 12.47 15.20
C ASP A 64 5.79 11.43 15.27
N LEU A 65 5.56 10.65 14.19
CA LEU A 65 4.55 9.60 14.18
C LEU A 65 4.86 8.49 15.21
N ARG A 66 3.89 8.16 16.05
CA ARG A 66 3.99 7.10 17.07
C ARG A 66 2.80 6.16 16.97
N LEU A 67 3.04 4.89 17.33
CA LEU A 67 1.99 3.90 17.48
C LEU A 67 1.55 3.82 18.95
N PRO A 68 0.23 3.88 19.25
CA PRO A 68 -0.27 3.65 20.59
C PRO A 68 0.18 2.28 21.12
N GLY A 69 0.75 2.26 22.32
CA GLY A 69 1.22 1.02 22.96
C GLY A 69 2.57 0.49 22.47
N PHE A 70 3.23 1.14 21.50
CA PHE A 70 4.55 0.76 20.99
C PHE A 70 5.50 1.98 21.01
N PRO A 71 5.96 2.41 22.20
CA PRO A 71 6.71 3.66 22.36
C PRO A 71 8.08 3.66 21.67
N ASP A 72 8.65 2.49 21.37
CA ASP A 72 9.97 2.36 20.74
C ASP A 72 9.90 2.33 19.21
N PHE A 73 8.73 2.02 18.64
CA PHE A 73 8.58 1.92 17.19
C PHE A 73 8.72 3.30 16.52
N ARG A 74 9.48 3.36 15.42
CA ARG A 74 9.63 4.56 14.59
C ARG A 74 9.41 4.20 13.13
N PHE A 75 8.75 5.10 12.42
CA PHE A 75 8.67 5.04 10.97
C PHE A 75 9.97 5.53 10.35
N MET A 76 10.48 4.78 9.37
CA MET A 76 11.72 5.06 8.67
C MET A 76 11.45 5.76 7.34
N ALA A 77 12.37 6.62 6.89
CA ALA A 77 12.34 7.09 5.50
C ALA A 77 12.47 5.88 4.58
N GLN A 78 11.62 5.78 3.56
CA GLN A 78 11.59 4.63 2.66
C GLN A 78 12.16 5.02 1.29
N PRO A 79 13.16 4.29 0.77
CA PRO A 79 13.65 4.52 -0.59
C PRO A 79 12.51 4.47 -1.62
N GLY A 80 12.47 5.45 -2.52
CA GLY A 80 11.43 5.59 -3.55
C GLY A 80 10.09 6.17 -3.10
N ILE A 81 9.91 6.49 -1.80
CA ILE A 81 8.69 7.15 -1.29
C ILE A 81 9.08 8.45 -0.57
N LYS A 82 8.58 9.59 -1.08
CA LYS A 82 8.76 10.89 -0.42
C LYS A 82 8.02 10.89 0.92
N ASP A 83 8.59 11.53 1.94
CA ASP A 83 7.96 11.64 3.27
C ASP A 83 6.57 12.28 3.19
N ALA A 84 6.36 13.21 2.27
CA ALA A 84 5.05 13.78 1.98
C ALA A 84 4.01 12.73 1.58
N ASP A 85 4.35 11.83 0.63
CA ASP A 85 3.45 10.74 0.22
C ASP A 85 3.14 9.81 1.39
N PHE A 86 4.18 9.43 2.14
CA PHE A 86 4.08 8.52 3.26
C PHE A 86 3.15 9.08 4.35
N VAL A 87 3.43 10.30 4.82
CA VAL A 87 2.69 10.93 5.92
C VAL A 87 1.26 11.23 5.50
N ILE A 88 1.04 11.81 4.31
CA ILE A 88 -0.31 12.09 3.80
C ILE A 88 -1.11 10.79 3.70
N GLY A 89 -0.56 9.75 3.08
CA GLY A 89 -1.21 8.46 2.94
C GLY A 89 -1.57 7.85 4.30
N TYR A 90 -0.63 7.89 5.26
CA TYR A 90 -0.86 7.34 6.60
C TYR A 90 -1.91 8.13 7.39
N PHE A 91 -1.92 9.46 7.29
CA PHE A 91 -2.92 10.30 7.96
C PHE A 91 -4.33 10.04 7.42
N LEU A 92 -4.48 9.94 6.09
CA LEU A 92 -5.76 9.61 5.47
C LEU A 92 -6.24 8.20 5.86
N TYR A 93 -5.30 7.24 5.95
CA TYR A 93 -5.59 5.91 6.48
C TYR A 93 -6.14 5.96 7.91
N LEU A 94 -5.48 6.69 8.81
CA LEU A 94 -5.93 6.84 10.20
C LEU A 94 -7.30 7.53 10.29
N LEU A 95 -7.53 8.57 9.49
CA LEU A 95 -8.82 9.26 9.43
C LEU A 95 -9.93 8.31 8.97
N ARG A 96 -9.67 7.48 7.96
CA ARG A 96 -10.60 6.44 7.49
C ARG A 96 -10.89 5.40 8.57
N LEU A 97 -9.89 4.97 9.34
CA LEU A 97 -10.13 4.05 10.46
C LEU A 97 -11.04 4.68 11.52
N LYS A 98 -10.86 5.98 11.80
CA LYS A 98 -11.70 6.74 12.74
C LYS A 98 -13.14 6.92 12.25
N SER A 99 -13.37 7.02 10.93
CA SER A 99 -14.73 7.13 10.37
C SER A 99 -15.41 5.77 10.21
N ASN A 100 -14.67 4.71 9.92
CA ASN A 100 -15.19 3.35 9.70
C ASN A 100 -15.73 2.68 10.97
N THR A 101 -15.46 3.20 12.18
CA THR A 101 -16.16 2.74 13.40
C THR A 101 -17.67 3.01 13.37
N ALA A 102 -18.20 3.71 12.35
CA ALA A 102 -19.60 4.08 12.21
C ALA A 102 -20.37 3.43 11.02
N GLN A 103 -19.76 2.56 10.19
CA GLN A 103 -20.46 1.95 9.04
C GLN A 103 -20.75 0.44 9.21
N PRO A 104 -21.92 -0.06 8.73
CA PRO A 104 -22.29 -1.46 8.83
C PRO A 104 -21.40 -2.36 7.96
N LYS A 105 -21.05 -3.53 8.51
CA LYS A 105 -20.05 -4.48 7.98
C LYS A 105 -20.50 -5.32 6.77
N ASP A 106 -21.76 -5.20 6.35
CA ASP A 106 -22.45 -6.30 5.66
C ASP A 106 -22.66 -6.13 4.15
N ALA A 107 -21.99 -5.19 3.49
CA ALA A 107 -22.03 -5.11 2.04
C ALA A 107 -20.62 -5.24 1.45
N LEU A 108 -20.44 -6.27 0.61
CA LEU A 108 -19.42 -6.34 -0.44
C LEU A 108 -19.66 -5.19 -1.42
N THR A 109 -19.48 -3.97 -0.95
CA THR A 109 -19.25 -2.85 -1.84
C THR A 109 -17.76 -2.87 -2.09
N PHE A 110 -17.37 -3.13 -3.33
CA PHE A 110 -16.08 -2.71 -3.85
C PHE A 110 -16.06 -1.18 -3.73
N VAL A 111 -15.84 -0.67 -2.51
CA VAL A 111 -15.78 0.76 -2.23
C VAL A 111 -14.54 1.21 -2.98
N GLY A 112 -14.76 1.84 -4.13
CA GLY A 112 -13.69 2.17 -5.07
C GLY A 112 -12.47 2.75 -4.36
N VAL A 113 -11.32 2.14 -4.60
CA VAL A 113 -10.04 2.63 -4.07
C VAL A 113 -9.79 4.00 -4.68
N LYS A 114 -9.71 5.03 -3.85
CA LYS A 114 -9.43 6.39 -4.31
C LYS A 114 -7.96 6.49 -4.68
N SER A 115 -7.60 7.41 -5.57
CA SER A 115 -6.19 7.69 -5.90
C SER A 115 -5.34 7.96 -4.66
N THR A 116 -5.94 8.55 -3.62
CA THR A 116 -5.29 8.82 -2.33
C THR A 116 -4.99 7.57 -1.51
N ASP A 117 -5.73 6.47 -1.69
CA ASP A 117 -5.50 5.22 -0.96
C ASP A 117 -4.19 4.56 -1.42
N TYR A 118 -3.80 4.73 -2.68
CA TYR A 118 -2.53 4.23 -3.23
C TYR A 118 -1.28 4.91 -2.62
N LEU A 119 -1.45 6.00 -1.86
CA LEU A 119 -0.36 6.61 -1.09
C LEU A 119 0.04 5.78 0.13
N SER A 120 -0.84 4.89 0.61
CA SER A 120 -0.66 4.17 1.87
C SER A 120 -0.72 2.67 1.69
N PHE A 121 0.38 2.00 2.05
CA PHE A 121 0.41 0.55 2.18
C PHE A 121 -0.70 0.01 3.08
N HIS A 122 -0.94 0.71 4.19
CA HIS A 122 -1.93 0.31 5.18
C HIS A 122 -3.36 0.42 4.65
N SER A 123 -3.65 1.42 3.80
CA SER A 123 -4.97 1.56 3.14
C SER A 123 -5.23 0.41 2.19
N ILE A 124 -4.30 0.13 1.27
CA ILE A 124 -4.46 -0.96 0.30
C ILE A 124 -4.54 -2.32 1.00
N ARG A 125 -3.67 -2.57 2.01
CA ARG A 125 -3.73 -3.80 2.80
C ARG A 125 -5.07 -3.95 3.51
N SER A 126 -5.60 -2.88 4.10
CA SER A 126 -6.89 -2.93 4.81
C SER A 126 -8.05 -3.19 3.83
N TYR A 127 -7.98 -2.62 2.63
CA TYR A 127 -8.96 -2.87 1.58
C TYR A 127 -8.94 -4.33 1.10
N LEU A 128 -7.76 -4.86 0.80
CA LEU A 128 -7.60 -6.28 0.43
C LEU A 128 -8.06 -7.21 1.56
N HIS A 129 -7.76 -6.89 2.81
CA HIS A 129 -8.24 -7.66 3.96
C HIS A 129 -9.78 -7.72 4.03
N GLN A 130 -10.46 -6.59 3.79
CA GLN A 130 -11.92 -6.55 3.74
C GLN A 130 -12.48 -7.44 2.62
N ILE A 131 -11.86 -7.42 1.44
CA ILE A 131 -12.23 -8.35 0.36
C ILE A 131 -12.02 -9.80 0.79
N PHE A 132 -10.86 -10.11 1.39
CA PHE A 132 -10.51 -11.48 1.78
C PHE A 132 -11.45 -12.07 2.82
N MET A 133 -11.97 -11.26 3.76
CA MET A 133 -12.98 -11.72 4.73
C MET A 133 -14.28 -12.20 4.08
N ASN A 134 -14.61 -11.69 2.89
CA ASN A 134 -15.84 -12.00 2.18
C ASN A 134 -15.64 -12.96 1.00
N LEU A 135 -14.40 -13.43 0.74
CA LEU A 135 -14.10 -14.29 -0.40
C LEU A 135 -14.84 -15.64 -0.39
N ARG A 136 -15.22 -16.14 0.80
CA ARG A 136 -15.94 -17.42 0.93
C ARG A 136 -17.28 -17.42 0.19
N THR A 137 -17.93 -16.28 0.11
CA THR A 137 -19.24 -16.11 -0.54
C THR A 137 -19.15 -15.35 -1.85
N ALA A 138 -17.92 -15.05 -2.33
CA ALA A 138 -17.73 -14.29 -3.55
C ALA A 138 -18.18 -15.09 -4.78
N THR A 139 -18.84 -14.38 -5.68
CA THR A 139 -19.23 -14.77 -7.03
C THR A 139 -18.03 -14.73 -7.98
N GLU A 140 -18.14 -15.37 -9.14
CA GLU A 140 -17.09 -15.34 -10.16
C GLU A 140 -16.75 -13.91 -10.63
N ASP A 141 -17.76 -13.06 -10.84
CA ASP A 141 -17.60 -11.65 -11.22
C ASP A 141 -16.78 -10.85 -10.18
N GLU A 142 -16.98 -11.13 -8.89
CA GLU A 142 -16.19 -10.52 -7.82
C GLU A 142 -14.74 -11.00 -7.80
N LEU A 143 -14.49 -12.27 -8.18
CA LEU A 143 -13.14 -12.79 -8.32
C LEU A 143 -12.41 -12.18 -9.52
N ILE A 144 -13.13 -11.96 -10.64
CA ILE A 144 -12.59 -11.25 -11.81
C ILE A 144 -12.20 -9.82 -11.41
N LYS A 145 -13.08 -9.09 -10.72
CA LYS A 145 -12.78 -7.73 -10.22
C LYS A 145 -11.58 -7.70 -9.27
N LEU A 146 -11.44 -8.71 -8.41
CA LEU A 146 -10.25 -8.83 -7.55
C LEU A 146 -8.99 -9.10 -8.38
N ALA A 147 -9.04 -9.97 -9.39
CA ALA A 147 -7.91 -10.25 -10.27
C ALA A 147 -7.47 -8.99 -11.05
N GLU A 148 -8.42 -8.23 -11.59
CA GLU A 148 -8.17 -6.93 -12.23
C GLU A 148 -7.58 -5.91 -11.26
N PHE A 149 -8.10 -5.85 -10.03
CA PHE A 149 -7.58 -4.96 -9.00
C PHE A 149 -6.13 -5.31 -8.63
N LEU A 150 -5.81 -6.60 -8.45
CA LEU A 150 -4.43 -7.04 -8.22
C LEU A 150 -3.53 -6.70 -9.40
N TYR A 151 -3.98 -6.93 -10.64
CA TYR A 151 -3.21 -6.56 -11.83
C TYR A 151 -2.85 -5.07 -11.83
N ASN A 152 -3.81 -4.20 -11.52
CA ASN A 152 -3.60 -2.75 -11.43
C ASN A 152 -2.75 -2.30 -10.23
N LEU A 153 -2.51 -3.18 -9.26
CA LEU A 153 -1.64 -2.90 -8.11
C LEU A 153 -0.15 -3.13 -8.40
N GLU A 154 0.26 -3.54 -9.60
CA GLU A 154 1.66 -3.83 -9.90
C GLU A 154 2.59 -2.62 -9.66
N SER A 155 2.19 -1.43 -10.11
CA SER A 155 2.98 -0.19 -9.93
C SER A 155 3.15 0.16 -8.45
N PHE A 156 2.06 0.02 -7.68
CA PHE A 156 2.06 0.16 -6.23
C PHE A 156 2.99 -0.86 -5.57
N ALA A 157 2.95 -2.13 -6.00
CA ALA A 157 3.79 -3.18 -5.47
C ALA A 157 5.28 -2.91 -5.72
N LYS A 158 5.64 -2.42 -6.92
CA LYS A 158 7.01 -1.96 -7.23
C LYS A 158 7.45 -0.84 -6.27
N LYS A 159 6.62 0.17 -6.04
CA LYS A 159 6.95 1.29 -5.13
C LYS A 159 7.17 0.83 -3.69
N HIS A 160 6.43 -0.17 -3.22
CA HIS A 160 6.56 -0.72 -1.87
C HIS A 160 7.50 -1.92 -1.74
N GLN A 161 8.13 -2.36 -2.84
CA GLN A 161 9.14 -3.42 -2.86
C GLN A 161 8.66 -4.71 -2.17
N CYS A 162 9.47 -5.33 -1.30
CA CYS A 162 9.15 -6.62 -0.69
C CYS A 162 7.75 -6.68 -0.05
N PRO A 163 7.33 -5.73 0.84
CA PRO A 163 5.96 -5.69 1.34
C PRO A 163 4.87 -5.60 0.26
N GLY A 164 5.11 -4.80 -0.77
CA GLY A 164 4.19 -4.66 -1.91
C GLY A 164 4.01 -5.97 -2.67
N TYR A 165 5.11 -6.65 -2.97
CA TYR A 165 5.08 -7.96 -3.62
C TYR A 165 4.49 -9.05 -2.73
N LEU A 166 4.74 -9.04 -1.42
CA LEU A 166 4.09 -9.97 -0.50
C LEU A 166 2.57 -9.74 -0.42
N LEU A 167 2.12 -8.49 -0.51
CA LEU A 167 0.70 -8.17 -0.56
C LEU A 167 0.04 -8.73 -1.83
N MET A 168 0.71 -8.57 -2.98
CA MET A 168 0.29 -9.17 -4.25
C MET A 168 0.26 -10.70 -4.18
N ALA A 169 1.33 -11.32 -3.67
CA ALA A 169 1.42 -12.76 -3.51
C ALA A 169 0.30 -13.32 -2.64
N ASN A 170 -0.03 -12.65 -1.54
CA ASN A 170 -1.16 -13.04 -0.70
C ASN A 170 -2.50 -12.91 -1.45
N GLY A 171 -2.70 -11.82 -2.21
CA GLY A 171 -3.91 -11.66 -3.04
C GLY A 171 -4.11 -12.79 -4.04
N TYR A 172 -3.06 -13.15 -4.78
CA TYR A 172 -3.12 -14.26 -5.73
C TYR A 172 -3.25 -15.62 -5.05
N MET A 173 -2.67 -15.82 -3.86
CA MET A 173 -2.91 -17.03 -3.06
C MET A 173 -4.39 -17.18 -2.70
N GLN A 174 -5.03 -16.11 -2.22
CA GLN A 174 -6.45 -16.14 -1.87
C GLN A 174 -7.33 -16.41 -3.10
N LEU A 175 -7.01 -15.81 -4.25
CA LEU A 175 -7.68 -16.11 -5.52
C LEU A 175 -7.51 -17.58 -5.92
N ALA A 176 -6.28 -18.10 -5.89
CA ALA A 176 -5.98 -19.47 -6.28
C ALA A 176 -6.76 -20.49 -5.44
N LEU A 177 -6.76 -20.31 -4.13
CA LEU A 177 -7.54 -21.13 -3.19
C LEU A 177 -9.03 -21.05 -3.48
N ARG A 178 -9.55 -19.87 -3.88
CA ARG A 178 -10.97 -19.73 -4.19
C ARG A 178 -11.33 -20.35 -5.54
N TYR A 179 -10.52 -20.17 -6.58
CA TYR A 179 -10.71 -20.84 -7.87
C TYR A 179 -10.63 -22.35 -7.76
N GLN A 180 -9.73 -22.87 -6.92
CA GLN A 180 -9.64 -24.29 -6.62
C GLN A 180 -10.95 -24.86 -6.04
N ASN A 181 -11.57 -24.13 -5.11
CA ASN A 181 -12.86 -24.53 -4.52
C ASN A 181 -14.04 -24.45 -5.51
N LEU A 182 -13.89 -23.69 -6.60
CA LEU A 182 -14.87 -23.56 -7.68
C LEU A 182 -14.54 -24.44 -8.89
N GLU A 183 -13.52 -25.29 -8.79
CA GLU A 183 -13.05 -26.18 -9.86
C GLU A 183 -12.66 -25.43 -11.15
N MET A 184 -12.25 -24.17 -11.03
CA MET A 184 -11.80 -23.32 -12.13
C MET A 184 -10.30 -23.53 -12.39
N GLU A 185 -9.95 -24.67 -12.98
CA GLU A 185 -8.57 -25.17 -13.06
C GLU A 185 -7.58 -24.19 -13.72
N ALA A 186 -7.94 -23.59 -14.86
CA ALA A 186 -7.06 -22.69 -15.60
C ALA A 186 -6.76 -21.41 -14.81
N GLN A 187 -7.79 -20.82 -14.20
CA GLN A 187 -7.68 -19.63 -13.36
C GLN A 187 -6.89 -19.92 -12.07
N CYS A 188 -7.08 -21.12 -11.51
CA CYS A 188 -6.35 -21.60 -10.35
C CYS A 188 -4.84 -21.69 -10.63
N GLY A 189 -4.44 -22.35 -11.73
CA GLY A 189 -3.04 -22.47 -12.13
C GLY A 189 -2.39 -21.11 -12.44
N ALA A 190 -3.11 -20.22 -13.13
CA ALA A 190 -2.64 -18.86 -13.39
C ALA A 190 -2.43 -18.06 -12.10
N ALA A 191 -3.35 -18.15 -11.14
CA ALA A 191 -3.24 -17.47 -9.86
C ALA A 191 -2.08 -18.01 -9.01
N TYR A 192 -1.86 -19.33 -8.96
CA TYR A 192 -0.69 -19.91 -8.29
C TYR A 192 0.63 -19.48 -8.96
N THR A 193 0.67 -19.42 -10.29
CA THR A 193 1.84 -18.93 -11.05
C THR A 193 2.17 -17.48 -10.70
N LEU A 194 1.17 -16.61 -10.63
CA LEU A 194 1.35 -15.21 -10.21
C LEU A 194 1.75 -15.10 -8.75
N CYS A 195 1.14 -15.89 -7.86
CA CYS A 195 1.56 -15.97 -6.46
C CYS A 195 3.06 -16.33 -6.35
N TRP A 196 3.52 -17.34 -7.10
CA TRP A 196 4.91 -17.75 -7.14
C TRP A 196 5.84 -16.65 -7.65
N LYS A 197 5.47 -15.97 -8.76
CA LYS A 197 6.21 -14.83 -9.31
C LYS A 197 6.44 -13.75 -8.25
N TYR A 198 5.39 -13.34 -7.54
CA TYR A 198 5.48 -12.28 -6.54
C TYR A 198 6.20 -12.71 -5.26
N LEU A 199 6.10 -13.98 -4.85
CA LEU A 199 6.96 -14.53 -3.78
C LEU A 199 8.44 -14.50 -4.19
N HIS A 200 8.75 -14.81 -5.44
CA HIS A 200 10.12 -14.73 -5.94
C HIS A 200 10.62 -13.28 -5.96
N LEU A 201 9.84 -12.33 -6.47
CA LEU A 201 10.15 -10.89 -6.44
C LEU A 201 10.35 -10.34 -5.02
N ALA A 202 9.51 -10.76 -4.08
CA ALA A 202 9.68 -10.40 -2.68
C ALA A 202 11.02 -10.88 -2.13
N GLY A 203 11.46 -12.09 -2.51
CA GLY A 203 12.76 -12.64 -2.13
C GLY A 203 13.93 -11.88 -2.74
N LEU A 204 13.82 -11.45 -4.00
CA LEU A 204 14.85 -10.65 -4.67
C LEU A 204 15.02 -9.26 -4.06
N THR A 205 13.99 -8.72 -3.41
CA THR A 205 13.97 -7.34 -2.87
C THR A 205 14.06 -7.27 -1.34
N GLU A 206 14.05 -8.40 -0.65
CA GLU A 206 13.99 -8.47 0.81
C GLU A 206 15.15 -7.74 1.49
N SER A 207 16.38 -7.94 1.01
CA SER A 207 17.60 -7.31 1.57
C SER A 207 17.57 -5.79 1.51
N ASP A 208 16.91 -5.24 0.49
CA ASP A 208 16.87 -3.82 0.16
C ASP A 208 15.60 -3.14 0.70
N SER A 209 14.74 -3.90 1.38
CA SER A 209 13.40 -3.45 1.81
C SER A 209 13.26 -3.32 3.32
N LYS A 210 14.36 -3.16 4.09
CA LYS A 210 14.30 -3.15 5.56
C LYS A 210 13.37 -2.07 6.10
N GLU A 211 13.47 -0.85 5.57
CA GLU A 211 12.64 0.30 5.93
C GLU A 211 11.17 0.06 5.56
N SER A 212 10.93 -0.45 4.35
CA SER A 212 9.59 -0.79 3.86
C SER A 212 8.94 -1.87 4.74
N ILE A 213 9.68 -2.93 5.10
CA ILE A 213 9.21 -4.02 5.97
C ILE A 213 8.91 -3.49 7.38
N ASN A 214 9.80 -2.67 7.94
CA ASN A 214 9.59 -2.03 9.23
C ASN A 214 8.29 -1.21 9.23
N ASN A 215 8.12 -0.36 8.22
CA ASN A 215 6.96 0.52 8.11
C ASN A 215 5.64 -0.25 7.88
N ALA A 216 5.65 -1.22 6.97
CA ALA A 216 4.46 -2.00 6.57
C ALA A 216 3.92 -2.90 7.68
N TYR A 217 4.82 -3.45 8.51
CA TYR A 217 4.48 -4.44 9.53
C TYR A 217 4.80 -3.96 10.95
N PHE A 218 5.00 -2.66 11.13
CA PHE A 218 5.20 -2.01 12.42
C PHE A 218 6.34 -2.67 13.24
N GLY A 219 7.46 -2.98 12.57
CA GLY A 219 8.63 -3.60 13.18
C GLY A 219 8.49 -5.09 13.53
N LYS A 220 7.35 -5.72 13.23
CA LYS A 220 7.10 -7.14 13.55
C LYS A 220 7.58 -8.12 12.46
N GLY A 221 8.15 -7.58 11.39
CA GLY A 221 8.66 -8.38 10.27
C GLY A 221 7.57 -8.97 9.37
N ILE A 222 8.00 -9.74 8.37
CA ILE A 222 7.13 -10.27 7.31
C ILE A 222 6.16 -11.36 7.78
N VAL A 223 6.22 -11.78 9.05
CA VAL A 223 5.25 -12.71 9.63
C VAL A 223 3.80 -12.19 9.53
N LEU A 224 3.63 -10.87 9.43
CA LEU A 224 2.32 -10.22 9.25
C LEU A 224 1.93 -10.02 7.78
N SER A 225 2.74 -10.48 6.82
CA SER A 225 2.45 -10.34 5.39
C SER A 225 1.41 -11.34 4.88
N ASN A 226 1.23 -12.44 5.60
CA ASN A 226 0.45 -13.59 5.18
C ASN A 226 -0.43 -14.12 6.34
N PRO A 227 -1.58 -14.73 6.05
CA PRO A 227 -2.50 -15.23 7.08
C PRO A 227 -1.95 -16.47 7.81
N PHE A 228 -0.91 -17.12 7.26
CA PHE A 228 -0.35 -18.36 7.79
C PHE A 228 0.75 -18.13 8.85
N LYS A 229 1.07 -16.86 9.14
CA LYS A 229 2.12 -16.45 10.09
C LYS A 229 3.49 -17.04 9.78
N LEU A 230 3.81 -17.17 8.49
CA LEU A 230 5.12 -17.64 8.03
C LEU A 230 6.13 -16.50 8.06
N ALA A 231 7.28 -16.73 8.68
CA ALA A 231 8.29 -15.71 8.92
C ALA A 231 9.38 -15.61 7.83
N SER A 232 9.36 -16.51 6.83
CA SER A 232 10.31 -16.49 5.72
C SER A 232 9.62 -16.65 4.37
N ILE A 233 10.18 -16.03 3.33
CA ILE A 233 9.67 -16.15 1.96
C ILE A 233 9.84 -17.58 1.43
N ALA A 234 10.88 -18.29 1.87
CA ALA A 234 11.07 -19.70 1.57
C ALA A 234 9.92 -20.56 2.11
N ASP A 235 9.48 -20.33 3.35
CA ASP A 235 8.33 -21.03 3.93
C ASP A 235 7.04 -20.69 3.21
N MET A 236 6.86 -19.43 2.80
CA MET A 236 5.71 -19.00 1.99
C MET A 236 5.69 -19.69 0.62
N LYS A 237 6.85 -19.83 -0.05
CA LYS A 237 6.99 -20.61 -1.29
C LYS A 237 6.66 -22.09 -1.06
N ASN A 238 7.20 -22.70 -0.01
CA ASN A 238 6.89 -24.09 0.35
C ASN A 238 5.40 -24.30 0.64
N HIS A 239 4.74 -23.33 1.26
CA HIS A 239 3.30 -23.35 1.46
C HIS A 239 2.55 -23.24 0.14
N CYS A 240 2.91 -22.29 -0.73
CA CYS A 240 2.33 -22.13 -2.06
C CYS A 240 2.42 -23.40 -2.91
N MET A 241 3.61 -24.03 -2.96
CA MET A 241 3.82 -25.27 -3.68
C MET A 241 2.92 -26.42 -3.17
N ARG A 242 2.79 -26.55 -1.83
CA ARG A 242 1.93 -27.58 -1.22
C ARG A 242 0.45 -27.32 -1.50
N ALA A 243 0.01 -26.06 -1.44
CA ALA A 243 -1.37 -25.68 -1.73
C ALA A 243 -1.72 -25.89 -3.22
N ALA A 244 -0.80 -25.55 -4.12
CA ALA A 244 -0.99 -25.69 -5.55
C ALA A 244 -1.08 -27.15 -6.01
N GLY A 245 -0.36 -28.08 -5.39
CA GLY A 245 -0.37 -29.48 -5.79
C GLY A 245 -0.05 -29.63 -7.29
N GLY A 246 -0.99 -30.19 -8.07
CA GLY A 246 -0.85 -30.36 -9.52
C GLY A 246 -1.04 -29.08 -10.35
N TYR A 247 -1.55 -27.99 -9.78
CA TYR A 247 -1.83 -26.73 -10.50
C TYR A 247 -0.59 -25.86 -10.76
N LEU A 248 0.59 -26.25 -10.26
CA LEU A 248 1.82 -25.50 -10.43
C LEU A 248 2.99 -26.44 -10.72
N SER A 249 3.23 -26.66 -12.00
CA SER A 249 4.31 -27.50 -12.51
C SER A 249 5.69 -26.88 -12.27
N SER A 250 6.74 -27.69 -12.48
CA SER A 250 8.12 -27.19 -12.40
C SER A 250 8.44 -26.16 -13.48
N GLU A 251 7.86 -26.31 -14.67
CA GLU A 251 8.08 -25.38 -15.79
C GLU A 251 7.43 -24.02 -15.51
N GLU A 252 6.19 -24.00 -15.01
CA GLU A 252 5.49 -22.76 -14.64
C GLU A 252 6.22 -21.99 -13.53
N ARG A 253 6.77 -22.70 -12.54
CA ARG A 253 7.61 -22.07 -11.51
C ARG A 253 8.84 -21.41 -12.12
N LEU A 254 9.59 -22.12 -12.96
CA LEU A 254 10.77 -21.57 -13.63
C LEU A 254 10.41 -20.37 -14.52
N GLY A 255 9.27 -20.44 -15.22
CA GLY A 255 8.72 -19.33 -16.00
C GLY A 255 8.40 -18.11 -15.13
N ALA A 256 7.69 -18.32 -14.02
CA ALA A 256 7.35 -17.28 -13.05
C ALA A 256 8.60 -16.63 -12.42
N GLU A 257 9.62 -17.42 -12.11
CA GLU A 257 10.90 -16.91 -11.56
C GLU A 257 11.68 -16.10 -12.60
N ARG A 258 11.74 -16.55 -13.85
CA ARG A 258 12.34 -15.77 -14.95
C ARG A 258 11.59 -14.46 -15.18
N ALA A 259 10.26 -14.49 -15.15
CA ALA A 259 9.44 -13.29 -15.26
C ALA A 259 9.66 -12.33 -14.08
N GLY A 260 9.76 -12.86 -12.86
CA GLY A 260 10.10 -12.10 -11.65
C GLY A 260 11.49 -11.46 -11.74
N LEU A 261 12.51 -12.23 -12.15
CA LEU A 261 13.86 -11.73 -12.33
C LEU A 261 13.93 -10.62 -13.39
N SER A 262 13.27 -10.82 -14.54
CA SER A 262 13.18 -9.81 -15.59
C SER A 262 12.56 -8.52 -15.05
N MET A 263 11.44 -8.63 -14.32
CA MET A 263 10.79 -7.47 -13.71
C MET A 263 11.68 -6.77 -12.67
N TYR A 264 12.43 -7.52 -11.86
CA TYR A 264 13.39 -6.96 -10.90
C TYR A 264 14.52 -6.19 -11.60
N GLN A 265 15.11 -6.76 -12.65
CA GLN A 265 16.19 -6.13 -13.43
C GLN A 265 15.77 -4.83 -14.13
N HIS A 266 14.49 -4.72 -14.51
CA HIS A 266 13.94 -3.53 -15.19
C HIS A 266 13.20 -2.60 -14.22
N THR A 267 13.18 -2.90 -12.92
CA THR A 267 12.68 -1.96 -11.92
C THR A 267 13.81 -0.96 -11.65
N PRO A 268 13.64 0.35 -11.91
CA PRO A 268 14.66 1.33 -11.59
C PRO A 268 15.03 1.18 -10.12
N VAL A 269 16.33 1.10 -9.83
CA VAL A 269 16.80 1.04 -8.45
C VAL A 269 16.23 2.28 -7.76
N LEU A 270 15.30 2.08 -6.82
CA LEU A 270 14.65 3.16 -6.07
C LEU A 270 15.66 3.79 -5.11
N ARG A 271 16.71 4.43 -5.65
CA ARG A 271 17.71 5.17 -4.87
C ARG A 271 17.26 6.60 -4.62
N GLU A 272 16.41 7.14 -5.48
CA GLU A 272 15.85 8.49 -5.35
C GLU A 272 14.31 8.46 -5.40
N PRO A 273 13.61 9.39 -4.72
CA PRO A 273 12.15 9.43 -4.72
C PRO A 273 11.63 9.74 -6.12
N ASP A 274 10.89 8.79 -6.68
CA ASP A 274 10.38 8.78 -8.06
C ASP A 274 9.66 10.10 -8.42
N GLU A 275 10.23 10.86 -9.35
CA GLU A 275 9.60 12.04 -9.94
C GLU A 275 8.59 11.62 -11.00
N GLY A 276 7.44 11.12 -10.53
CA GLY A 276 6.22 11.11 -11.32
C GLY A 276 6.07 9.96 -12.31
N ILE A 277 5.71 8.78 -11.81
CA ILE A 277 4.92 7.84 -12.61
C ILE A 277 3.44 8.14 -12.35
N ARG A 278 2.82 8.89 -13.28
CA ARG A 278 1.35 8.92 -13.39
C ARG A 278 0.90 7.56 -13.93
N PRO A 279 -0.11 6.89 -13.35
CA PRO A 279 -0.75 5.80 -14.06
C PRO A 279 -1.37 6.36 -15.34
N SER A 280 -1.04 5.75 -16.47
CA SER A 280 -1.74 5.99 -17.73
C SER A 280 -3.21 5.66 -17.51
N ILE A 281 -4.08 6.67 -17.73
CA ILE A 281 -5.53 6.53 -17.79
C ILE A 281 -5.89 5.80 -19.08
#